data_AF-A0A1W1DQJ9-F1
#
_entry.id   AF-A0A1W1DQJ9-F1
#
_cell.length_a   1.000
_cell.length_b   1.000
_cell.length_c   1.000
_cell.angle_alpha   90.00
_cell.angle_beta   90.00
_cell.angle_gamma   90.00
#
_symmetry.space_group_name_H-M   'P 1'
#
loop_
_entity.id
_entity.type
_entity.pdbx_description
1 polymer ?
#
loop_
_entity_poly.entity_id
_entity_poly.type
_entity_poly.pdbx_seq_one_letter_code
_entity_poly.pdbx_strand_id
1 'polypeptide(L)'
;MLVLRVKDKLAQRQKSFNEVKGEINTHLTTLLAKTFIDNIAQKISESLIKGDTEAVQVLMDKNQLKWNKVGWIKRDSSKADVMIVNKVFALTKPSDSTTYSAQSLNKRESVVIALSKVKTSNKAPSNALARTLLNFESDETFKGILTTLRKNADLEIFTERL
;
A
#
# COMPACT_ATOMS: atom_id res chain seq x y z
N MET A 1 -1.32 -29.22 -20.73
CA MET A 1 -2.61 -29.63 -20.11
C MET A 1 -2.31 -30.42 -18.85
N LEU A 2 -2.90 -30.04 -17.71
CA LEU A 2 -2.75 -30.75 -16.44
C LEU A 2 -4.06 -31.47 -16.13
N VAL A 3 -4.01 -32.79 -16.01
CA VAL A 3 -5.17 -33.63 -15.68
C VAL A 3 -4.94 -34.23 -14.29
N LEU A 4 -5.78 -33.83 -13.32
CA LEU A 4 -5.76 -34.34 -11.95
C LEU A 4 -6.91 -35.33 -11.78
N ARG A 5 -6.58 -36.58 -11.42
CA ARG A 5 -7.56 -37.62 -11.08
C ARG A 5 -7.60 -37.75 -9.55
N VAL A 6 -8.69 -37.30 -8.93
CA VAL A 6 -8.93 -37.49 -7.50
C VAL A 6 -9.27 -38.95 -7.26
N LYS A 7 -8.43 -39.66 -6.48
CA LYS A 7 -8.62 -41.08 -6.15
C LYS A 7 -9.72 -41.28 -5.10
N ASP A 8 -9.72 -40.48 -4.04
CA ASP A 8 -10.68 -40.56 -2.94
C ASP A 8 -10.99 -39.17 -2.36
N LYS A 9 -12.23 -38.97 -1.93
CA LYS A 9 -12.69 -37.75 -1.25
C LYS A 9 -12.96 -38.08 0.22
N LEU A 10 -12.02 -37.74 1.09
CA LEU A 10 -12.26 -37.84 2.54
C LEU A 10 -13.27 -36.77 2.97
N ALA A 11 -14.29 -37.17 3.73
CA ALA A 11 -15.24 -36.22 4.31
C ALA A 11 -14.52 -35.26 5.26
N GLN A 12 -14.78 -33.95 5.14
CA GLN A 12 -14.27 -32.98 6.10
C GLN A 12 -14.83 -33.29 7.48
N ARG A 13 -13.94 -33.50 8.46
CA ARG A 13 -14.30 -33.62 9.87
C ARG A 13 -13.74 -32.45 10.67
N GLN A 14 -14.44 -32.08 11.74
CA GLN A 14 -13.90 -31.14 12.71
C GLN A 14 -12.70 -31.78 13.42
N LYS A 15 -11.58 -31.05 13.48
CA LYS A 15 -10.42 -31.44 14.27
C LYS A 15 -10.76 -31.34 15.76
N SER A 16 -10.28 -32.27 16.57
CA SER A 16 -10.39 -32.22 18.02
C SER A 16 -9.53 -31.10 18.61
N PHE A 17 -9.84 -30.68 19.85
CA PHE A 17 -9.07 -29.62 20.52
C PHE A 17 -7.57 -29.94 20.60
N ASN A 18 -7.20 -31.19 20.89
CA ASN A 18 -5.79 -31.60 20.96
C ASN A 18 -5.07 -31.46 19.61
N GLU A 19 -5.78 -31.70 18.50
CA GLU A 19 -5.23 -31.54 17.15
C GLU A 19 -5.01 -30.07 16.76
N VAL A 20 -5.80 -29.13 17.33
CA VAL A 20 -5.69 -27.68 17.02
C VAL A 20 -5.03 -26.86 18.13
N LYS A 21 -4.76 -27.43 19.30
CA LYS A 21 -4.23 -26.71 20.47
C LYS A 21 -2.95 -25.93 20.16
N GLY A 22 -2.05 -26.53 19.37
CA GLY A 22 -0.83 -25.88 18.91
C GLY A 22 -1.12 -24.66 18.04
N GLU A 23 -2.00 -24.81 17.04
CA GLU A 23 -2.42 -23.73 16.15
C GLU A 23 -3.09 -22.58 16.93
N ILE A 24 -3.96 -22.90 17.90
CA ILE A 24 -4.62 -21.93 18.78
C ILE A 24 -3.56 -21.17 19.59
N ASN A 25 -2.61 -21.87 20.21
CA ASN A 25 -1.59 -21.23 21.03
C ASN A 25 -0.73 -20.28 20.18
N THR A 26 -0.27 -20.72 19.02
CA THR A 26 0.50 -19.87 18.09
C THR A 26 -0.30 -18.65 17.65
N HIS A 27 -1.59 -18.82 17.36
CA HIS A 27 -2.47 -17.71 16.98
C HIS A 27 -2.60 -16.69 18.11
N LEU A 28 -2.90 -17.14 19.32
CA LEU A 28 -3.06 -16.28 20.50
C LEU A 28 -1.75 -15.57 20.86
N THR A 29 -0.62 -16.28 20.87
CA THR A 29 0.69 -15.65 21.13
C THR A 29 1.01 -14.58 20.08
N THR A 30 0.72 -14.85 18.81
CA THR A 30 0.93 -13.86 17.74
C THR A 30 0.03 -12.64 17.93
N LEU A 31 -1.23 -12.85 18.32
CA LEU A 31 -2.17 -11.76 18.59
C LEU A 31 -1.68 -10.90 19.77
N LEU A 32 -1.30 -11.52 20.87
CA LEU A 32 -0.81 -10.83 22.06
C LEU A 32 0.46 -10.03 21.76
N ALA A 33 1.41 -10.61 21.02
CA ALA A 33 2.61 -9.91 20.60
C ALA A 33 2.28 -8.68 19.72
N LYS A 34 1.36 -8.84 18.76
CA LYS A 34 0.91 -7.73 17.91
C LYS A 34 0.28 -6.61 18.74
N THR A 35 -0.67 -6.95 19.61
CA THR A 35 -1.34 -5.98 20.49
C THR A 35 -0.35 -5.26 21.40
N PHE A 36 0.65 -5.98 21.92
CA PHE A 36 1.69 -5.38 22.74
C PHE A 36 2.51 -4.33 21.95
N ILE A 37 2.96 -4.67 20.74
CA ILE A 37 3.75 -3.78 19.88
C ILE A 37 2.93 -2.56 19.45
N ASP A 38 1.68 -2.76 19.02
CA ASP A 38 0.76 -1.68 18.64
C ASP A 38 0.50 -0.73 19.81
N ASN A 39 0.29 -1.26 21.02
CA ASN A 39 0.06 -0.47 22.23
C ASN A 39 1.28 0.38 22.59
N ILE A 40 2.51 -0.13 22.41
CA ILE A 40 3.71 0.67 22.64
C ILE A 40 3.78 1.82 21.65
N ALA A 41 3.59 1.55 20.36
CA ALA A 41 3.61 2.59 19.33
C ALA A 41 2.53 3.66 19.60
N GLN A 42 1.34 3.23 19.99
CA GLN A 42 0.23 4.12 20.35
C GLN A 42 0.58 5.00 21.55
N LYS A 43 1.08 4.41 22.65
CA LYS A 43 1.50 5.17 23.83
C LYS A 43 2.56 6.21 23.52
N ILE A 44 3.56 5.84 22.71
CA ILE A 44 4.60 6.79 22.27
C ILE A 44 3.96 7.94 21.47
N SER A 45 3.08 7.64 20.52
CA SER A 45 2.38 8.66 19.72
C SER A 45 1.52 9.58 20.60
N GLU A 46 0.79 9.04 21.57
CA GLU A 46 -0.04 9.82 22.49
C GLU A 46 0.79 10.71 23.40
N SER A 47 1.91 10.22 23.94
CA SER A 47 2.84 11.03 24.74
C SER A 47 3.48 12.15 23.92
N LEU A 48 3.85 11.87 22.65
CA LEU A 48 4.37 12.89 21.73
C LEU A 48 3.34 13.99 21.44
N ILE A 49 2.06 13.62 21.25
CA ILE A 49 0.97 14.59 21.06
C ILE A 49 0.78 15.47 22.31
N LYS A 50 0.97 14.90 23.51
CA LYS A 50 0.90 15.64 24.78
C LYS A 50 2.15 16.45 25.10
N GLY A 51 3.23 16.30 24.33
CA GLY A 51 4.52 16.95 24.59
C GLY A 51 5.33 16.32 25.73
N ASP A 52 4.96 15.12 26.20
CA ASP A 52 5.65 14.42 27.28
C ASP A 52 6.87 13.66 26.74
N THR A 53 7.97 14.39 26.60
CA THR A 53 9.22 13.86 26.03
C THR A 53 9.94 12.88 26.96
N GLU A 54 9.77 13.00 28.28
CA GLU A 54 10.36 12.08 29.25
C GLU A 54 9.71 10.69 29.16
N ALA A 55 8.37 10.62 29.12
CA ALA A 55 7.67 9.35 28.96
C ALA A 55 8.02 8.66 27.62
N VAL A 56 8.18 9.45 26.56
CA VAL A 56 8.64 8.93 25.26
C VAL A 56 10.04 8.34 25.37
N GLN A 57 10.98 9.05 25.99
CA GLN A 57 12.35 8.58 26.12
C GLN A 57 12.43 7.28 26.93
N VAL A 58 11.70 7.18 28.04
CA VAL A 58 11.61 5.95 28.84
C VAL A 58 11.06 4.78 28.02
N LEU A 59 10.00 5.01 27.22
CA LEU A 59 9.44 3.98 26.35
C LEU A 59 10.41 3.59 25.22
N MET A 60 11.15 4.54 24.66
CA MET A 60 12.15 4.27 23.63
C MET A 60 13.32 3.47 24.16
N ASP A 61 13.90 3.85 25.30
CA ASP A 61 15.04 3.16 25.89
C ASP A 61 14.69 1.75 26.36
N LYS A 62 13.53 1.60 27.02
CA LYS A 62 13.03 0.29 27.47
C LYS A 62 12.86 -0.69 26.32
N ASN A 63 12.46 -0.21 25.15
CA ASN A 63 12.20 -1.03 23.97
C ASN A 63 13.32 -0.93 22.92
N GLN A 64 14.45 -0.30 23.25
CA GLN A 64 15.62 -0.12 22.37
C GLN A 64 15.28 0.51 21.01
N LEU A 65 14.31 1.42 21.00
CA LEU A 65 13.80 2.08 19.79
C LEU A 65 14.68 3.27 19.41
N LYS A 66 14.77 3.55 18.10
CA LYS A 66 15.53 4.68 17.57
C LYS A 66 14.76 5.39 16.47
N TRP A 67 14.92 6.71 16.39
CA TRP A 67 14.41 7.49 15.28
C TRP A 67 15.24 7.28 14.02
N ASN A 68 14.58 6.99 12.91
CA ASN A 68 15.21 6.96 11.59
C ASN A 68 14.79 8.20 10.78
N LYS A 69 15.76 9.06 10.42
CA LYS A 69 15.52 10.32 9.73
C LYS A 69 15.59 10.11 8.21
N VAL A 70 14.41 10.06 7.56
CA VAL A 70 14.28 9.78 6.11
C VAL A 70 14.38 11.06 5.25
N GLY A 71 14.11 12.24 5.84
CA GLY A 71 14.10 13.52 5.13
C GLY A 71 12.92 13.66 4.16
N TRP A 72 13.08 14.48 3.11
CA TRP A 72 12.02 14.66 2.11
C TRP A 72 11.86 13.41 1.23
N ILE A 73 10.62 12.94 1.15
CA ILE A 73 10.19 11.81 0.32
C ILE A 73 9.08 12.21 -0.63
N LYS A 74 8.99 11.50 -1.76
CA LYS A 74 7.86 11.50 -2.69
C LYS A 74 7.09 10.18 -2.58
N ARG A 75 5.94 10.06 -3.23
CA ARG A 75 5.13 8.83 -3.23
C ARG A 75 5.85 7.64 -3.90
N ASP A 76 6.77 7.92 -4.83
CA ASP A 76 7.61 6.97 -5.56
C ASP A 76 9.00 6.76 -4.92
N SER A 77 9.22 7.29 -3.72
CA SER A 77 10.52 7.23 -3.05
C SER A 77 10.86 5.83 -2.54
N SER A 78 12.09 5.39 -2.76
CA SER A 78 12.68 4.16 -2.23
C SER A 78 13.45 4.34 -0.91
N LYS A 79 13.45 5.55 -0.32
CA LYS A 79 14.18 5.86 0.93
C LYS A 79 13.62 5.18 2.19
N ALA A 80 12.40 4.66 2.11
CA ALA A 80 11.74 3.93 3.19
C ALA A 80 10.89 2.82 2.57
N ASP A 81 10.48 1.85 3.39
CA ASP A 81 9.56 0.80 2.96
C ASP A 81 8.27 1.38 2.37
N VAL A 82 7.78 0.78 1.28
CA VAL A 82 6.60 1.26 0.55
C VAL A 82 5.35 1.31 1.44
N MET A 83 5.22 0.41 2.41
CA MET A 83 4.12 0.43 3.38
C MET A 83 4.22 1.69 4.26
N ILE A 84 5.42 2.04 4.72
CA ILE A 84 5.65 3.26 5.51
C ILE A 84 5.34 4.49 4.66
N VAL A 85 5.84 4.56 3.42
CA VAL A 85 5.56 5.67 2.50
C VAL A 85 4.06 5.85 2.31
N ASN A 86 3.33 4.76 2.04
CA ASN A 86 1.88 4.80 1.89
C ASN A 86 1.17 5.29 3.15
N LYS A 87 1.59 4.86 4.34
CA LYS A 87 1.03 5.34 5.60
C LYS A 87 1.29 6.83 5.82
N VAL A 88 2.52 7.31 5.59
CA VAL A 88 2.88 8.74 5.74
C VAL A 88 1.97 9.62 4.87
N PHE A 89 1.78 9.24 3.60
CA PHE A 89 0.97 10.03 2.67
C PHE A 89 -0.55 9.92 2.86
N ALA A 90 -1.00 9.02 3.75
CA ALA A 90 -2.39 8.92 4.19
C ALA A 90 -2.67 9.73 5.47
N LEU A 91 -1.63 10.25 6.13
CA LEU A 91 -1.80 11.10 7.32
C LEU A 91 -2.37 12.47 6.96
N THR A 92 -3.08 13.06 7.93
CA THR A 92 -3.47 14.47 7.88
C THR A 92 -2.23 15.34 7.74
N LYS A 93 -2.31 16.36 6.87
CA LYS A 93 -1.21 17.31 6.68
C LYS A 93 -0.96 18.06 8.00
N PRO A 94 0.30 18.22 8.42
CA PRO A 94 0.63 19.05 9.56
C PRO A 94 0.28 20.52 9.24
N SER A 95 -0.44 21.18 10.13
CA SER A 95 -0.70 22.63 10.07
C SER A 95 0.52 23.39 10.60
N ASP A 96 0.64 23.50 11.93
CA ASP A 96 1.70 24.28 12.58
C ASP A 96 2.72 23.41 13.34
N SER A 97 2.31 22.21 13.75
CA SER A 97 3.14 21.28 14.52
C SER A 97 3.27 19.92 13.84
N THR A 98 4.33 19.19 14.22
CA THR A 98 4.56 17.82 13.75
C THR A 98 3.36 16.94 14.07
N THR A 99 2.83 16.26 13.05
CA THR A 99 1.79 15.25 13.25
C THR A 99 2.45 13.93 13.61
N TYR A 100 2.10 13.38 14.77
CA TYR A 100 2.54 12.07 15.21
C TYR A 100 1.44 11.02 14.98
N SER A 101 1.83 9.84 14.55
CA SER A 101 0.88 8.74 14.36
C SER A 101 1.54 7.38 14.55
N ALA A 102 0.89 6.52 15.33
CA ALA A 102 1.21 5.10 15.41
C ALA A 102 0.57 4.35 14.23
N GLN A 103 1.35 3.53 13.53
CA GLN A 103 0.89 2.77 12.37
C GLN A 103 1.35 1.33 12.48
N SER A 104 0.38 0.41 12.47
CA SER A 104 0.64 -1.03 12.36
C SER A 104 1.03 -1.33 10.90
N LEU A 105 2.20 -1.96 10.70
CA LEU A 105 2.66 -2.37 9.37
C LEU A 105 2.19 -3.78 9.05
N ASN A 106 2.42 -4.72 9.97
CA ASN A 106 2.02 -6.11 9.82
C ASN A 106 1.80 -6.77 11.21
N LYS A 107 1.80 -8.10 11.27
CA LYS A 107 1.54 -8.85 12.52
C LYS A 107 2.66 -8.73 13.57
N ARG A 108 3.84 -8.21 13.18
CA ARG A 108 5.05 -8.21 14.01
C ARG A 108 5.71 -6.83 14.11
N GLU A 109 5.27 -5.87 13.32
CA GLU A 109 5.94 -4.58 13.19
C GLU A 109 4.93 -3.45 13.20
N SER A 110 5.24 -2.42 13.99
CA SER A 110 4.52 -1.16 14.06
C SER A 110 5.53 -0.03 14.17
N VAL A 111 5.18 1.12 13.61
CA VAL A 111 6.05 2.29 13.54
C VAL A 111 5.34 3.51 14.10
N VAL A 112 6.12 4.41 14.71
CA VAL A 112 5.67 5.76 15.02
C VAL A 112 6.21 6.70 13.95
N ILE A 113 5.31 7.43 13.31
CA ILE A 113 5.62 8.37 12.24
C ILE A 113 5.55 9.78 12.81
N ALA A 114 6.61 10.56 12.60
CA ALA A 114 6.64 11.99 12.85
C ALA A 114 6.64 12.73 11.51
N LEU A 115 5.48 13.26 11.10
CA LEU A 115 5.33 14.04 9.88
C LEU A 115 5.49 15.53 10.20
N SER A 116 6.69 16.06 9.94
CA SER A 116 6.99 17.45 10.29
C SER A 116 6.42 18.46 9.30
N LYS A 117 6.56 18.24 7.99
CA LYS A 117 6.15 19.19 6.95
C LYS A 117 5.77 18.48 5.65
N VAL A 118 4.89 19.11 4.88
CA VAL A 118 4.50 18.68 3.52
C VAL A 118 4.79 19.81 2.55
N LYS A 119 5.42 19.50 1.41
CA LYS A 119 5.64 20.43 0.31
C LYS A 119 4.81 20.01 -0.89
N THR A 120 3.96 20.92 -1.37
CA THR A 120 3.31 20.78 -2.67
C THR A 120 4.10 21.55 -3.72
N SER A 121 4.16 21.03 -4.95
CA SER A 121 4.67 21.82 -6.07
C SER A 121 3.52 22.67 -6.58
N ASN A 122 3.68 23.99 -6.56
CA ASN A 122 2.71 24.92 -7.15
C ASN A 122 2.87 25.03 -8.69
N LYS A 123 3.45 24.01 -9.33
CA LYS A 123 3.56 23.99 -10.79
C LYS A 123 2.18 23.70 -11.36
N ALA A 124 1.75 24.49 -12.34
CA ALA A 124 0.55 24.22 -13.11
C ALA A 124 0.55 22.75 -13.55
N PRO A 125 -0.59 22.03 -13.45
CA PRO A 125 -0.66 20.65 -13.89
C PRO A 125 -0.16 20.56 -15.33
N SER A 126 0.71 19.59 -15.58
CA SER A 126 1.28 19.38 -16.91
C SER A 126 0.16 19.07 -17.90
N ASN A 127 0.09 19.82 -19.00
CA ASN A 127 -0.79 19.51 -20.14
C ASN A 127 -0.42 18.18 -20.83
N ALA A 128 0.63 17.48 -20.40
CA ALA A 128 1.03 16.20 -20.95
C ALA A 128 -0.07 15.14 -20.86
N LEU A 129 -0.78 15.03 -19.72
CA LEU A 129 -1.88 14.06 -19.60
C LEU A 129 -3.02 14.38 -20.56
N ALA A 130 -3.41 15.66 -20.65
CA ALA A 130 -4.44 16.11 -21.58
C ALA A 130 -4.04 15.83 -23.04
N ARG A 131 -2.78 16.08 -23.40
CA ARG A 131 -2.25 15.74 -24.73
C ARG A 131 -2.28 14.24 -25.01
N THR A 132 -1.90 13.41 -24.05
CA THR A 132 -1.95 11.95 -24.20
C THR A 132 -3.38 11.45 -24.38
N LEU A 133 -4.34 11.97 -23.62
CA LEU A 133 -5.77 11.62 -23.77
C LEU A 133 -6.31 12.04 -25.13
N LEU A 134 -6.02 13.26 -25.58
CA LEU A 134 -6.42 13.75 -26.90
C LEU A 134 -5.85 12.89 -28.04
N ASN A 135 -4.60 12.46 -27.91
CA ASN A 135 -4.00 11.56 -28.90
C ASN A 135 -4.69 10.20 -28.91
N PHE A 136 -5.03 9.64 -27.74
CA PHE A 136 -5.76 8.37 -27.65
C PHE A 136 -7.15 8.46 -28.28
N GLU A 137 -7.89 9.53 -28.01
CA GLU A 137 -9.20 9.79 -28.65
C GLU A 137 -9.07 9.97 -30.16
N SER A 138 -8.02 10.67 -30.62
CA SER A 138 -7.74 10.88 -32.04
C SER A 138 -7.44 9.56 -32.76
N ASP A 139 -6.65 8.69 -32.15
CA ASP A 139 -6.29 7.38 -32.70
C ASP A 139 -7.53 6.47 -32.84
N GLU A 140 -8.38 6.42 -31.82
CA GLU A 140 -9.64 5.66 -31.88
C GLU A 140 -10.61 6.23 -32.92
N THR A 141 -10.70 7.56 -33.02
CA THR A 141 -11.49 8.23 -34.05
C THR A 141 -10.98 7.90 -35.46
N PHE A 142 -9.66 7.94 -35.66
CA PHE A 142 -9.02 7.60 -36.94
C PHE A 142 -9.26 6.14 -37.34
N LYS A 143 -9.13 5.19 -36.40
CA LYS A 143 -9.50 3.77 -36.63
C LYS A 143 -10.97 3.59 -36.97
N GLY A 144 -11.86 4.34 -36.31
CA GLY A 144 -13.30 4.34 -36.60
C GLY A 144 -13.60 4.81 -38.02
N ILE A 145 -12.93 5.88 -38.47
CA ILE A 145 -13.02 6.38 -39.84
C ILE A 145 -12.52 5.33 -40.84
N LEU A 146 -11.33 4.75 -40.63
CA LEU A 146 -10.80 3.70 -41.50
C LEU A 146 -11.72 2.48 -41.59
N THR A 147 -12.29 2.06 -40.46
CA THR A 147 -13.24 0.95 -40.40
C THR A 147 -14.51 1.26 -41.19
N THR A 148 -15.04 2.47 -41.04
CA THR A 148 -16.24 2.92 -41.75
C THR A 148 -15.99 3.02 -43.26
N LEU A 149 -14.85 3.60 -43.66
CA LEU A 149 -14.45 3.70 -45.06
C LEU A 149 -14.27 2.31 -45.69
N ARG A 150 -13.62 1.38 -44.98
CA ARG A 150 -13.42 -0.01 -45.45
C ARG A 150 -14.74 -0.78 -45.57
N LYS A 151 -15.69 -0.54 -44.66
CA LYS A 151 -17.01 -1.19 -44.71
C LYS A 151 -17.88 -0.67 -45.86
N ASN A 152 -17.72 0.60 -46.22
CA ASN A 152 -18.54 1.27 -47.24
C ASN A 152 -17.88 1.31 -48.63
N ALA A 153 -16.66 0.79 -48.76
CA ALA A 153 -15.98 0.65 -50.04
C ALA A 153 -16.21 -0.76 -50.60
N ASP A 154 -16.65 -0.85 -51.86
CA ASP A 154 -16.65 -2.11 -52.62
C ASP A 154 -15.19 -2.47 -52.98
N LEU A 155 -14.57 -3.27 -52.13
CA LEU A 155 -13.20 -3.76 -52.32
C LEU A 155 -13.23 -5.17 -52.91
N GLU A 156 -12.91 -5.30 -54.20
CA GLU A 156 -12.53 -6.59 -54.80
C GLU A 156 -11.06 -6.89 -54.48
N ILE A 157 -10.81 -7.96 -53.72
CA ILE A 157 -9.46 -8.44 -53.40
C ILE A 157 -9.10 -9.57 -54.36
N PHE A 158 -8.24 -9.28 -55.34
CA PHE A 158 -7.69 -10.30 -56.24
C PHE A 158 -6.47 -10.96 -55.57
N THR A 159 -6.65 -12.19 -55.10
CA THR A 159 -5.64 -12.96 -54.35
C THR A 159 -4.49 -13.53 -55.19
N GLU A 160 -4.51 -13.37 -56.51
CA GLU A 160 -3.50 -13.93 -57.42
C GLU A 160 -2.17 -13.15 -57.48
N ARG A 161 -2.02 -12.07 -56.71
CA ARG A 161 -0.78 -11.26 -56.64
C ARG A 161 -0.31 -10.92 -55.21
N LEU A 162 -0.76 -11.70 -54.22
CA LEU A 162 -0.24 -11.64 -52.84
C LEU A 162 0.92 -12.61 -52.63
#